data_AF-A0A9X0KVL1-F1
#
_entry.id   AF-A0A9X0KVL1-F1
#
_cell.length_a   1.000
_cell.length_b   1.000
_cell.length_c   1.000
_cell.angle_alpha   90.00
_cell.angle_beta   90.00
_cell.angle_gamma   90.00
#
_symmetry.space_group_name_H-M   'P 1'
#
loop_
_entity.id
_entity.type
_entity.pdbx_description
1 polymer ?
#
loop_
_entity_poly.entity_id
_entity_poly.type
_entity_poly.pdbx_seq_one_letter_code
_entity_poly.pdbx_strand_id
1 'polypeptide(L)'
;MARAKSPASIIAPKLQLPPQAIERGLVRLEERIGELEGFDVRTLVEGRSPEITSLEVAIKDTLERCFGEGTSAYNRFQSASHLQFYTLMAGYGVVDYESPTRQNIANAIALLKEAQRTLREDLADHEHAATLDTPVTVNNVQRVLLRKVFVVHGHDEGAREAVARFLMQLGFDPIILHEQANQGRTVMEKVEAHGDVGFAVVLLTPDDEGCVRGGTLEPRARQNVLLELGYFLGRLGRDKVCALKRGTVEIPSDFAGVVWESMDSGNNWKQALGRELQAAGHEIDWNKVMRA
;
A
#
# COMPACT_ATOMS: atom_id res chain seq x y z
N MET A 1 19.78 26.58 -34.49
CA MET A 1 20.34 25.71 -33.42
C MET A 1 19.19 25.28 -32.52
N ALA A 2 18.69 24.06 -32.69
CA ALA A 2 17.66 23.50 -31.81
C ALA A 2 18.33 23.13 -30.47
N ARG A 3 17.86 23.72 -29.36
CA ARG A 3 18.30 23.32 -28.01
C ARG A 3 17.88 21.85 -27.82
N ALA A 4 18.87 20.99 -27.59
CA ALA A 4 18.63 19.63 -27.16
C ALA A 4 17.74 19.65 -25.91
N LYS A 5 16.63 18.92 -25.96
CA LYS A 5 15.75 18.68 -24.82
C LYS A 5 16.60 18.01 -23.74
N SER A 6 16.77 18.64 -22.58
CA SER A 6 17.45 18.01 -21.45
C SER A 6 16.81 16.64 -21.17
N PRO A 7 17.61 15.59 -20.91
CA PRO A 7 17.08 14.26 -20.64
C PRO A 7 16.11 14.31 -19.46
N ALA A 8 14.99 13.59 -19.57
CA ALA A 8 14.02 13.48 -18.47
C ALA A 8 14.75 12.93 -17.23
N SER A 9 14.69 13.67 -16.12
CA SER A 9 15.25 13.24 -14.85
C SER A 9 14.56 11.95 -14.42
N ILE A 10 15.32 10.85 -14.36
CA ILE A 10 14.85 9.56 -13.86
C ILE A 10 14.77 9.72 -12.34
N ILE A 11 13.56 9.93 -11.81
CA ILE A 11 13.33 10.04 -10.38
C ILE A 11 13.60 8.66 -9.74
N ALA A 12 14.53 8.61 -8.79
CA ALA A 12 14.86 7.38 -8.09
C ALA A 12 13.69 6.91 -7.20
N PRO A 13 13.46 5.58 -7.06
CA PRO A 13 12.44 5.05 -6.16
C PRO A 13 12.75 5.40 -4.70
N LYS A 14 11.72 5.31 -3.83
CA LYS A 14 11.84 5.55 -2.39
C LYS A 14 12.93 4.64 -1.77
N LEU A 15 13.77 5.22 -0.93
CA LEU A 15 14.81 4.49 -0.21
C LEU A 15 14.19 3.48 0.77
N GLN A 16 14.65 2.23 0.75
CA GLN A 16 14.29 1.23 1.77
C GLN A 16 15.28 1.30 2.93
N LEU A 17 14.78 1.55 4.13
CA LEU A 17 15.58 1.69 5.35
C LEU A 17 15.32 0.51 6.30
N PRO A 18 16.32 0.02 7.05
CA PRO A 18 16.06 -0.97 8.09
C PRO A 18 15.26 -0.36 9.26
N PRO A 19 14.54 -1.17 10.07
CA PRO A 19 13.65 -0.69 11.14
C PRO A 19 14.33 0.29 12.11
N GLN A 20 15.54 -0.05 12.57
CA GLN A 20 16.32 0.80 13.47
C GLN A 20 16.72 2.16 12.85
N ALA A 21 16.84 2.22 11.51
CA ALA A 21 17.09 3.49 10.82
C ALA A 21 15.82 4.32 10.67
N ILE A 22 14.67 3.66 10.47
CA ILE A 22 13.35 4.29 10.45
C ILE A 22 13.02 4.92 11.81
N GLU A 23 13.19 4.18 12.91
CA GLU A 23 12.99 4.68 14.28
C GLU A 23 13.89 5.90 14.57
N ARG A 24 15.17 5.83 14.19
CA ARG A 24 16.10 6.97 14.30
C ARG A 24 15.66 8.14 13.42
N GLY A 25 15.07 7.89 12.26
CA GLY A 25 14.48 8.91 11.40
C GLY A 25 13.30 9.62 12.06
N LEU A 26 12.39 8.85 12.67
CA LEU A 26 11.23 9.38 13.41
C LEU A 26 11.63 10.30 14.56
N VAL A 27 12.63 9.90 15.35
CA VAL A 27 13.17 10.74 16.44
C VAL A 27 13.72 12.05 15.90
N ARG A 28 14.53 12.02 14.84
CA ARG A 28 15.07 13.25 14.23
C ARG A 28 13.98 14.16 13.67
N LEU A 29 12.96 13.59 13.03
CA LEU A 29 11.83 14.37 12.52
C LEU A 29 11.05 15.03 13.67
N GLU A 30 10.86 14.34 14.79
CA GLU A 30 10.23 14.90 16.00
C GLU A 30 11.06 16.07 16.57
N GLU A 31 12.38 15.92 16.66
CA GLU A 31 13.28 17.00 17.07
C GLU A 31 13.15 18.23 16.17
N ARG A 32 13.15 18.05 14.84
CA ARG A 32 13.00 19.17 13.89
C ARG A 32 11.64 19.84 14.02
N ILE A 33 10.56 19.08 14.27
CA ILE A 33 9.22 19.64 14.51
C ILE A 33 9.24 20.48 15.80
N GLY A 34 9.82 19.97 16.88
CA GLY A 34 9.93 20.70 18.15
C GLY A 34 10.72 22.00 18.02
N GLU A 35 11.82 21.99 17.27
CA GLU A 35 12.61 23.20 17.00
C GLU A 35 11.84 24.24 16.17
N LEU A 36 11.05 23.80 15.18
CA LEU A 36 10.18 24.68 14.40
C LEU A 36 9.04 25.28 15.24
N GLU A 37 8.42 24.47 16.10
CA GLU A 37 7.35 24.92 17.01
C GLU A 37 7.89 25.91 18.06
N GLY A 38 9.16 25.77 18.46
CA GLY A 38 9.86 26.66 19.39
C GLY A 38 10.50 27.90 18.76
N PHE A 39 10.52 28.02 17.43
CA PHE A 39 11.22 29.12 16.75
C PHE A 39 10.49 30.46 16.91
N ASP A 40 11.20 31.47 17.43
CA ASP A 40 10.68 32.83 17.55
C ASP A 40 11.00 33.66 16.30
N VAL A 41 9.99 33.88 15.46
CA VAL A 41 10.10 34.68 14.21
C VAL A 41 10.49 36.14 14.44
N ARG A 42 10.38 36.67 15.66
CA ARG A 42 10.79 38.04 15.99
C ARG A 42 12.31 38.22 16.04
N THR A 43 13.05 37.11 16.01
CA THR A 43 14.52 37.13 15.95
C THR A 43 15.06 37.39 14.54
N LEU A 44 14.17 37.44 13.53
CA LEU A 44 14.56 37.65 12.13
C LEU A 44 15.03 39.09 11.88
N VAL A 45 16.14 39.20 11.15
CA VAL A 45 16.64 40.46 10.58
C VAL A 45 16.56 40.32 9.06
N GLU A 46 15.72 41.14 8.42
CA GLU A 46 15.47 41.08 6.97
C GLU A 46 15.07 39.67 6.47
N GLY A 47 14.30 38.94 7.28
CA GLY A 47 13.84 37.58 6.98
C GLY A 47 14.88 36.49 7.17
N ARG A 48 16.00 36.78 7.85
CA ARG A 48 17.07 35.82 8.12
C ARG A 48 17.46 35.79 9.59
N SER A 49 17.96 34.64 10.02
CA SER A 49 18.71 34.47 11.27
C SER A 49 19.64 33.25 11.15
N PRO A 50 20.74 33.19 11.91
CA PRO A 50 21.58 31.99 11.96
C PRO A 50 20.79 30.72 12.34
N GLU A 51 19.81 30.88 13.24
CA GLU A 51 18.97 29.79 13.75
C GLU A 51 18.06 29.23 12.66
N ILE A 52 17.36 30.07 11.88
CA ILE A 52 16.46 29.57 10.83
C ILE A 52 17.24 28.92 9.68
N THR A 53 18.41 29.47 9.31
CA THR A 53 19.28 28.85 8.30
C THR A 53 19.82 27.50 8.77
N SER A 54 20.17 27.38 10.07
CA SER A 54 20.58 26.11 10.65
C SER A 54 19.46 25.08 10.63
N LEU A 55 18.22 25.50 10.89
CA LEU A 55 17.02 24.65 10.81
C LEU A 55 16.76 24.16 9.40
N GLU A 56 16.86 25.02 8.38
CA GLU A 56 16.70 24.62 6.97
C GLU A 56 17.69 23.50 6.59
N VAL A 57 18.96 23.66 6.97
CA VAL A 57 20.01 22.65 6.72
C VAL A 57 19.75 21.37 7.49
N ALA A 58 19.36 21.45 8.76
CA ALA A 58 19.08 20.29 9.60
C ALA A 58 17.86 19.51 9.10
N ILE A 59 16.81 20.20 8.65
CA ILE A 59 15.62 19.58 8.05
C ILE A 59 15.99 18.88 6.75
N LYS A 60 16.77 19.53 5.88
CA LYS A 60 17.24 18.93 4.63
C LYS A 60 18.03 17.64 4.87
N ASP A 61 19.05 17.68 5.74
CA ASP A 61 19.85 16.50 6.08
C ASP A 61 18.99 15.38 6.70
N THR A 62 18.01 15.74 7.54
CA THR A 62 17.06 14.77 8.12
C THR A 62 16.24 14.08 7.02
N LEU A 63 15.70 14.84 6.06
CA LEU A 63 14.93 14.30 4.94
C LEU A 63 15.79 13.44 4.00
N GLU A 64 17.03 13.84 3.71
CA GLU A 64 17.97 13.07 2.91
C GLU A 64 18.28 11.71 3.56
N ARG A 65 18.50 11.69 4.88
CA ARG A 65 18.71 10.44 5.62
C ARG A 65 17.49 9.53 5.66
N CYS A 66 16.30 10.11 5.72
CA CYS A 66 15.04 9.35 5.81
C CYS A 66 14.56 8.83 4.45
N PHE A 67 14.81 9.56 3.36
CA PHE A 67 14.17 9.28 2.07
C PHE A 67 15.13 9.16 0.90
N GLY A 68 16.40 9.51 1.06
CA GLY A 68 17.42 9.52 -0.01
C GLY A 68 17.30 10.72 -0.93
N GLU A 69 18.42 11.42 -1.19
CA GLU A 69 18.43 12.59 -2.07
C GLU A 69 17.93 12.24 -3.48
N GLY A 70 17.05 13.09 -4.04
CA GLY A 70 16.54 12.94 -5.41
C GLY A 70 15.51 11.82 -5.62
N THR A 71 15.09 11.13 -4.56
CA THR A 71 14.01 10.13 -4.65
C THR A 71 12.63 10.78 -4.76
N SER A 72 11.64 10.04 -5.25
CA SER A 72 10.24 10.50 -5.31
C SER A 72 9.70 10.89 -3.91
N ALA A 73 10.07 10.13 -2.88
CA ALA A 73 9.69 10.41 -1.50
C ALA A 73 10.37 11.68 -0.96
N TYR A 74 11.67 11.86 -1.21
CA TYR A 74 12.37 13.09 -0.81
C TYR A 74 11.80 14.33 -1.50
N ASN A 75 11.56 14.26 -2.81
CA ASN A 75 11.02 15.36 -3.59
C ASN A 75 9.64 15.84 -3.10
N ARG A 76 8.87 14.95 -2.47
CA ARG A 76 7.56 15.28 -1.86
C ARG A 76 7.71 16.18 -0.62
N PHE A 77 8.80 16.05 0.12
CA PHE A 77 8.99 16.69 1.43
C PHE A 77 10.07 17.78 1.45
N GLN A 78 10.93 17.85 0.43
CA GLN A 78 12.09 18.77 0.41
C GLN A 78 11.74 20.24 0.65
N SER A 79 10.52 20.67 0.28
CA SER A 79 10.05 22.05 0.52
C SER A 79 9.88 22.39 2.00
N ALA A 80 9.87 21.41 2.90
CA ALA A 80 9.90 21.65 4.34
C ALA A 80 11.20 22.33 4.81
N SER A 81 12.27 22.24 4.02
CA SER A 81 13.54 22.95 4.28
C SER A 81 13.55 24.40 3.77
N HIS A 82 12.45 24.89 3.19
CA HIS A 82 12.35 26.27 2.70
C HIS A 82 11.51 27.10 3.67
N LEU A 83 12.17 27.69 4.66
CA LEU A 83 11.54 28.45 5.74
C LEU A 83 11.60 29.96 5.47
N GLN A 84 12.68 30.43 4.84
CA GLN A 84 12.91 31.84 4.59
C GLN A 84 12.01 32.41 3.49
N PHE A 85 11.52 33.62 3.70
CA PHE A 85 10.82 34.40 2.69
C PHE A 85 11.72 35.51 2.16
N TYR A 86 11.73 35.69 0.83
CA TYR A 86 12.46 36.76 0.15
C TYR A 86 11.54 37.52 -0.81
N THR A 87 11.68 38.85 -0.86
CA THR A 87 11.01 39.72 -1.83
C THR A 87 12.01 40.36 -2.78
N LEU A 88 11.71 40.33 -4.08
CA LEU A 88 12.48 40.99 -5.15
C LEU A 88 12.13 42.47 -5.32
N MET A 89 11.05 42.93 -4.68
CA MET A 89 10.55 44.30 -4.76
C MET A 89 11.00 45.08 -3.52
N ALA A 90 12.15 45.77 -3.62
CA ALA A 90 12.52 46.84 -2.70
C ALA A 90 11.70 48.10 -3.03
N GLY A 91 10.38 48.00 -2.90
CA GLY A 91 9.49 49.16 -2.95
C GLY A 91 9.55 49.94 -1.64
N TYR A 92 9.41 51.26 -1.69
CA TYR A 92 9.41 52.15 -0.53
C TYR A 92 8.39 51.69 0.55
N GLY A 93 8.84 50.96 1.56
CA GLY A 93 8.02 50.47 2.67
C GLY A 93 8.76 49.48 3.58
N VAL A 94 8.26 49.32 4.82
CA VAL A 94 8.72 48.26 5.73
C VAL A 94 8.19 46.93 5.21
N VAL A 95 9.08 45.99 4.92
CA VAL A 95 8.72 44.65 4.46
C VAL A 95 8.40 43.77 5.68
N ASP A 96 7.23 43.13 5.66
CA ASP A 96 6.86 42.10 6.65
C ASP A 96 7.49 40.76 6.28
N TYR A 97 8.47 40.33 7.06
CA TYR A 97 9.11 39.02 6.94
C TYR A 97 8.53 37.99 7.91
N GLU A 98 7.88 38.43 8.99
CA GLU A 98 7.44 37.54 10.07
C GLU A 98 6.22 36.71 9.66
N SER A 99 5.20 37.33 9.07
CA SER A 99 3.97 36.65 8.64
C SER A 99 4.23 35.54 7.60
N PRO A 100 4.95 35.80 6.49
CA PRO A 100 5.24 34.76 5.51
C PRO A 100 6.16 33.66 6.05
N THR A 101 7.16 34.00 6.87
CA THR A 101 8.01 32.98 7.51
C THR A 101 7.23 32.12 8.50
N ARG A 102 6.27 32.69 9.25
CA ARG A 102 5.36 31.92 10.11
C ARG A 102 4.53 30.92 9.30
N GLN A 103 4.04 31.32 8.13
CA GLN A 103 3.31 30.42 7.24
C GLN A 103 4.21 29.31 6.69
N ASN A 104 5.45 29.62 6.31
CA ASN A 104 6.41 28.63 5.85
C ASN A 104 6.74 27.61 6.93
N ILE A 105 6.94 28.05 8.18
CA ILE A 105 7.15 27.18 9.35
C ILE A 105 5.95 26.25 9.55
N ALA A 106 4.72 26.78 9.50
CA ALA A 106 3.51 25.96 9.65
C ALA A 106 3.41 24.89 8.54
N ASN A 107 3.72 25.26 7.30
CA ASN A 107 3.76 24.34 6.16
C ASN A 107 4.85 23.27 6.33
N ALA A 108 6.03 23.66 6.79
CA ALA A 108 7.13 22.73 7.07
C ALA A 108 6.75 21.72 8.15
N ILE A 109 6.15 22.15 9.26
CA ILE A 109 5.65 21.25 10.32
C ILE A 109 4.65 20.23 9.75
N ALA A 110 3.70 20.66 8.91
CA ALA A 110 2.73 19.77 8.30
C ALA A 110 3.40 18.71 7.40
N LEU A 111 4.39 19.12 6.59
CA LEU A 111 5.17 18.20 5.75
C LEU A 111 6.02 17.22 6.57
N LEU A 112 6.63 17.66 7.67
CA LEU A 112 7.41 16.78 8.55
C LEU A 112 6.52 15.78 9.30
N LYS A 113 5.31 16.17 9.71
CA LYS A 113 4.32 15.26 10.30
C LYS A 113 3.87 14.20 9.29
N GLU A 114 3.72 14.57 8.02
CA GLU A 114 3.43 13.62 6.93
C GLU A 114 4.62 12.68 6.64
N ALA A 115 5.85 13.20 6.69
CA ALA A 115 7.06 12.39 6.59
C ALA A 115 7.15 11.36 7.73
N GLN A 116 6.80 11.75 8.97
CA GLN A 116 6.71 10.82 10.09
C GLN A 116 5.65 9.75 9.87
N ARG A 117 4.45 10.12 9.36
CA ARG A 117 3.41 9.12 9.03
C ARG A 117 3.94 8.09 8.03
N THR A 118 4.59 8.56 6.97
CA THR A 118 5.20 7.70 5.94
C THR A 118 6.21 6.72 6.53
N LEU A 119 7.07 7.17 7.45
CA LEU A 119 8.04 6.30 8.12
C LEU A 119 7.39 5.32 9.11
N ARG A 120 6.30 5.71 9.80
CA ARG A 120 5.55 4.80 10.67
C ARG A 120 4.88 3.68 9.87
N GLU A 121 4.38 4.00 8.67
CA GLU A 121 3.85 3.00 7.73
C GLU A 121 4.96 2.03 7.30
N ASP A 122 6.14 2.52 6.94
CA ASP A 122 7.29 1.66 6.60
C ASP A 122 7.71 0.77 7.79
N LEU A 123 7.70 1.32 9.01
CA LEU A 123 8.01 0.56 10.22
C LEU A 123 6.99 -0.56 10.46
N ALA A 124 5.70 -0.27 10.25
CA ALA A 124 4.62 -1.25 10.37
C ALA A 124 4.78 -2.37 9.32
N ASP A 125 5.18 -2.03 8.09
CA ASP A 125 5.48 -3.02 7.05
C ASP A 125 6.67 -3.92 7.45
N HIS A 126 7.68 -3.36 8.11
CA HIS A 126 8.82 -4.11 8.64
C HIS A 126 8.47 -5.01 9.82
N GLU A 127 7.65 -4.54 10.76
CA GLU A 127 7.16 -5.37 11.86
C GLU A 127 6.33 -6.53 11.32
N HIS A 128 5.51 -6.27 10.30
CA HIS A 128 4.76 -7.31 9.59
C HIS A 128 5.70 -8.31 8.91
N ALA A 129 6.75 -7.85 8.23
CA ALA A 129 7.76 -8.72 7.63
C ALA A 129 8.54 -9.55 8.67
N ALA A 130 8.93 -8.96 9.80
CA ALA A 130 9.66 -9.65 10.88
C ALA A 130 8.80 -10.73 11.57
N THR A 131 7.48 -10.54 11.66
CA THR A 131 6.56 -11.57 12.16
C THR A 131 6.43 -12.79 11.23
N LEU A 132 6.79 -12.66 9.95
CA LEU A 132 6.80 -13.76 8.98
C LEU A 132 8.10 -14.58 9.01
N ASP A 133 9.20 -14.02 9.53
CA ASP A 133 10.56 -14.61 9.47
C ASP A 133 11.10 -15.15 10.81
N THR A 134 10.33 -15.08 11.90
CA THR A 134 10.77 -15.66 13.18
C THR A 134 10.56 -17.20 13.18
N PRO A 135 11.57 -18.05 13.44
CA PRO A 135 11.36 -19.49 13.58
C PRO A 135 10.67 -19.76 14.92
N VAL A 136 9.33 -19.73 14.93
CA VAL A 136 8.53 -19.98 16.12
C VAL A 136 8.24 -21.47 16.24
N THR A 137 8.71 -22.07 17.34
CA THR A 137 8.30 -23.39 17.83
C THR A 137 6.77 -23.50 17.86
N VAL A 138 6.25 -24.41 17.04
CA VAL A 138 4.82 -24.52 16.69
C VAL A 138 3.97 -24.87 17.91
N ASN A 139 3.15 -23.93 18.38
CA ASN A 139 2.06 -24.21 19.32
C ASN A 139 0.70 -24.18 18.61
N ASN A 140 -0.10 -25.21 18.87
CA ASN A 140 -1.30 -25.67 18.16
C ASN A 140 -2.45 -24.63 18.01
N VAL A 141 -2.37 -23.47 18.67
CA VAL A 141 -3.42 -22.43 18.67
C VAL A 141 -3.29 -21.50 17.46
N GLN A 142 -2.07 -21.21 16.97
CA GLN A 142 -1.87 -20.39 15.76
C GLN A 142 -2.20 -21.12 14.47
N ARG A 143 -2.10 -22.46 14.46
CA ARG A 143 -2.44 -23.31 13.29
C ARG A 143 -3.93 -23.21 12.91
N VAL A 144 -4.78 -22.75 13.83
CA VAL A 144 -6.21 -22.51 13.60
C VAL A 144 -6.45 -21.14 12.94
N LEU A 145 -5.60 -20.13 13.21
CA LEU A 145 -5.74 -18.78 12.66
C LEU A 145 -5.08 -18.63 11.27
N LEU A 146 -3.97 -19.33 11.01
CA LEU A 146 -3.25 -19.36 9.70
C LEU A 146 -3.99 -20.12 8.58
N ARG A 147 -5.22 -20.56 8.84
CA ARG A 147 -6.02 -21.35 7.91
C ARG A 147 -7.21 -20.60 7.34
N LYS A 148 -7.33 -19.31 7.62
CA LYS A 148 -8.36 -18.48 6.99
C LYS A 148 -7.95 -18.11 5.57
N VAL A 149 -8.91 -18.16 4.65
CA VAL A 149 -8.71 -17.77 3.24
C VAL A 149 -9.89 -16.91 2.82
N PHE A 150 -9.63 -15.72 2.28
CA PHE A 150 -10.71 -14.93 1.70
C PHE A 150 -11.20 -15.55 0.39
N VAL A 151 -12.51 -15.59 0.22
CA VAL A 151 -13.14 -15.98 -1.04
C VAL A 151 -13.96 -14.80 -1.55
N VAL A 152 -13.44 -14.16 -2.58
CA VAL A 152 -14.10 -13.07 -3.31
C VAL A 152 -14.88 -13.66 -4.46
N HIS A 153 -16.14 -13.30 -4.59
CA HIS A 153 -17.02 -13.78 -5.67
C HIS A 153 -18.06 -12.72 -6.01
N GLY A 154 -18.64 -12.80 -7.21
CA GLY A 154 -19.84 -12.05 -7.54
C GLY A 154 -21.10 -12.91 -7.45
N HIS A 155 -21.86 -13.08 -8.53
CA HIS A 155 -23.17 -13.75 -8.47
C HIS A 155 -23.14 -15.27 -8.66
N ASP A 156 -22.00 -15.85 -9.05
CA ASP A 156 -21.88 -17.29 -9.23
C ASP A 156 -21.72 -18.04 -7.89
N GLU A 157 -22.86 -18.32 -7.26
CA GLU A 157 -22.92 -19.05 -5.99
C GLU A 157 -22.34 -20.47 -6.11
N GLY A 158 -22.50 -21.13 -7.27
CA GLY A 158 -21.99 -22.48 -7.49
C GLY A 158 -20.47 -22.53 -7.50
N ALA A 159 -19.82 -21.57 -8.17
CA ALA A 159 -18.36 -21.44 -8.17
C ALA A 159 -17.83 -21.15 -6.74
N ARG A 160 -18.48 -20.22 -6.05
CA ARG A 160 -18.17 -19.88 -4.66
C ARG A 160 -18.26 -21.09 -3.72
N GLU A 161 -19.37 -21.83 -3.76
CA GLU A 161 -19.57 -23.02 -2.93
C GLU A 161 -18.55 -24.12 -3.23
N ALA A 162 -18.21 -24.32 -4.50
CA ALA A 162 -17.22 -25.33 -4.89
C ALA A 162 -15.84 -25.01 -4.30
N VAL A 163 -15.43 -23.75 -4.35
CA VAL A 163 -14.16 -23.26 -3.80
C VAL A 163 -14.16 -23.33 -2.27
N ALA A 164 -15.21 -22.83 -1.62
CA ALA A 164 -15.35 -22.87 -0.17
C ALA A 164 -15.31 -24.32 0.36
N ARG A 165 -16.05 -25.24 -0.28
CA ARG A 165 -16.06 -26.66 0.09
C ARG A 165 -14.68 -27.30 -0.06
N PHE A 166 -13.97 -27.00 -1.14
CA PHE A 166 -12.63 -27.51 -1.36
C PHE A 166 -11.63 -26.99 -0.31
N LEU A 167 -11.66 -25.69 -0.01
CA LEU A 167 -10.86 -25.10 1.06
C LEU A 167 -11.15 -25.77 2.42
N MET A 168 -12.42 -25.97 2.76
CA MET A 168 -12.83 -26.69 3.98
C MET A 168 -12.32 -28.14 4.03
N GLN A 169 -12.30 -28.87 2.90
CA GLN A 169 -11.75 -30.22 2.84
C GLN A 169 -10.24 -30.24 3.15
N LEU A 170 -9.50 -29.26 2.65
CA LEU A 170 -8.09 -29.02 2.97
C LEU A 170 -7.89 -28.54 4.43
N GLY A 171 -9.00 -28.16 5.08
CA GLY A 171 -9.06 -27.76 6.48
C GLY A 171 -8.84 -26.26 6.68
N PHE A 172 -9.02 -25.45 5.63
CA PHE A 172 -9.08 -23.99 5.70
C PHE A 172 -10.47 -23.51 6.11
N ASP A 173 -10.53 -22.28 6.62
CA ASP A 173 -11.73 -21.55 6.99
C ASP A 173 -12.00 -20.45 5.94
N PRO A 174 -12.88 -20.69 4.94
CA PRO A 174 -13.16 -19.71 3.90
C PRO A 174 -14.01 -18.56 4.45
N ILE A 175 -13.50 -17.34 4.32
CA ILE A 175 -14.21 -16.10 4.70
C ILE A 175 -14.83 -15.49 3.45
N ILE A 176 -16.17 -15.48 3.41
CA ILE A 176 -16.95 -14.95 2.30
C ILE A 176 -17.48 -13.57 2.68
N LEU A 177 -16.94 -12.53 2.04
CA LEU A 177 -17.17 -11.13 2.44
C LEU A 177 -18.61 -10.64 2.22
N HIS A 178 -19.33 -11.23 1.26
CA HIS A 178 -20.69 -10.82 0.89
C HIS A 178 -21.78 -11.34 1.85
N GLU A 179 -21.47 -12.32 2.72
CA GLU A 179 -22.44 -12.95 3.64
C GLU A 179 -22.43 -12.37 5.06
N GLN A 180 -21.50 -11.47 5.40
CA GLN A 180 -21.45 -10.85 6.74
C GLN A 180 -22.37 -9.62 6.84
N ALA A 181 -23.16 -9.53 7.92
CA ALA A 181 -24.09 -8.42 8.17
C ALA A 181 -23.41 -7.06 8.00
N ASN A 182 -23.99 -6.20 7.14
CA ASN A 182 -23.28 -5.04 6.61
C ASN A 182 -22.91 -3.98 7.64
N GLN A 183 -23.59 -3.84 8.79
CA GLN A 183 -23.30 -2.86 9.88
C GLN A 183 -22.79 -1.46 9.44
N GLY A 184 -23.11 -1.00 8.22
CA GLY A 184 -22.55 0.22 7.62
C GLY A 184 -21.07 0.15 7.16
N ARG A 185 -20.40 -1.00 7.25
CA ARG A 185 -18.99 -1.18 6.88
C ARG A 185 -18.80 -1.59 5.42
N THR A 186 -17.81 -1.00 4.76
CA THR A 186 -17.36 -1.41 3.43
C THR A 186 -16.67 -2.78 3.50
N VAL A 187 -16.60 -3.47 2.36
CA VAL A 187 -15.88 -4.75 2.26
C VAL A 187 -14.42 -4.60 2.74
N MET A 188 -13.80 -3.45 2.49
CA MET A 188 -12.43 -3.11 2.89
C MET A 188 -12.27 -3.09 4.42
N GLU A 189 -13.21 -2.45 5.12
CA GLU A 189 -13.20 -2.40 6.60
C GLU A 189 -13.47 -3.78 7.24
N LYS A 190 -14.22 -4.65 6.55
CA LYS A 190 -14.38 -6.05 6.97
C LYS A 190 -13.08 -6.83 6.80
N VAL A 191 -12.32 -6.56 5.73
CA VAL A 191 -11.02 -7.20 5.51
C VAL A 191 -9.99 -6.75 6.56
N GLU A 192 -9.94 -5.46 6.89
CA GLU A 192 -9.08 -4.93 7.96
C GLU A 192 -9.36 -5.57 9.32
N ALA A 193 -10.63 -5.88 9.62
CA ALA A 193 -11.02 -6.56 10.86
C ALA A 193 -10.53 -8.02 10.95
N HIS A 194 -10.17 -8.64 9.83
CA HIS A 194 -9.61 -10.00 9.75
C HIS A 194 -8.13 -9.94 9.33
N GLY A 195 -7.35 -9.03 9.93
CA GLY A 195 -5.93 -8.79 9.62
C GLY A 195 -4.98 -9.98 9.79
N ASP A 196 -5.50 -11.17 10.13
CA ASP A 196 -4.79 -12.45 10.23
C ASP A 196 -4.90 -13.33 8.96
N VAL A 197 -5.61 -12.91 7.91
CA VAL A 197 -5.74 -13.68 6.67
C VAL A 197 -4.56 -13.47 5.74
N GLY A 198 -3.85 -14.56 5.42
CA GLY A 198 -2.65 -14.55 4.59
C GLY A 198 -2.85 -14.88 3.11
N PHE A 199 -4.07 -15.22 2.67
CA PHE A 199 -4.31 -15.66 1.29
C PHE A 199 -5.74 -15.32 0.81
N ALA A 200 -5.89 -14.99 -0.47
CA ALA A 200 -7.17 -14.71 -1.09
C ALA A 200 -7.38 -15.51 -2.38
N VAL A 201 -8.59 -16.03 -2.56
CA VAL A 201 -9.08 -16.63 -3.80
C VAL A 201 -10.12 -15.70 -4.40
N VAL A 202 -9.92 -15.31 -5.65
CA VAL A 202 -10.81 -14.37 -6.35
C VAL A 202 -11.47 -15.06 -7.54
N LEU A 203 -12.80 -15.08 -7.56
CA LEU A 203 -13.58 -15.71 -8.63
C LEU A 203 -13.96 -14.68 -9.69
N LEU A 204 -13.35 -14.78 -10.86
CA LEU A 204 -13.63 -13.96 -12.03
C LEU A 204 -14.68 -14.68 -12.89
N THR A 205 -15.94 -14.36 -12.64
CA THR A 205 -17.12 -14.91 -13.33
C THR A 205 -17.79 -13.85 -14.21
N PRO A 206 -18.46 -14.24 -15.31
CA PRO A 206 -19.09 -13.31 -16.25
C PRO A 206 -20.42 -12.76 -15.72
N ASP A 207 -20.38 -12.05 -14.59
CA ASP A 207 -21.57 -11.59 -13.86
C ASP A 207 -22.18 -10.32 -14.44
N ASP A 208 -21.36 -9.47 -15.03
CA ASP A 208 -21.74 -8.18 -15.61
C ASP A 208 -21.41 -8.18 -17.12
N GLU A 209 -22.00 -7.24 -17.87
CA GLU A 209 -21.57 -6.90 -19.23
C GLU A 209 -21.01 -5.47 -19.26
N GLY A 210 -19.98 -5.23 -20.06
CA GLY A 210 -19.39 -3.91 -20.21
C GLY A 210 -18.61 -3.74 -21.50
N CYS A 211 -18.22 -2.50 -21.80
CA CYS A 211 -17.36 -2.21 -22.95
C CYS A 211 -16.69 -0.84 -22.78
N VAL A 212 -15.65 -0.61 -23.59
CA VAL A 212 -15.16 0.74 -23.87
C VAL A 212 -16.25 1.58 -24.54
N ARG A 213 -16.20 2.90 -24.37
CA ARG A 213 -17.21 3.80 -24.95
C ARG A 213 -17.30 3.60 -26.48
N GLY A 214 -18.48 3.17 -26.95
CA GLY A 214 -18.75 2.90 -28.37
C GLY A 214 -18.34 1.50 -28.84
N GLY A 215 -17.92 0.62 -27.95
CA GLY A 215 -17.62 -0.79 -28.23
C GLY A 215 -18.85 -1.71 -28.15
N THR A 216 -18.59 -3.01 -28.27
CA THR A 216 -19.59 -4.07 -28.10
C THR A 216 -19.57 -4.56 -26.66
N LEU A 217 -20.76 -4.78 -26.07
CA LEU A 217 -20.87 -5.36 -24.73
C LEU A 217 -20.22 -6.75 -24.70
N GLU A 218 -19.29 -6.93 -23.77
CA GLU A 218 -18.62 -8.20 -23.50
C GLU A 218 -18.90 -8.63 -22.06
N PRO A 219 -18.95 -9.95 -21.79
CA PRO A 219 -19.06 -10.45 -20.43
C PRO A 219 -17.80 -10.10 -19.63
N ARG A 220 -17.98 -9.64 -18.38
CA ARG A 220 -16.90 -9.21 -17.51
C ARG A 220 -17.17 -9.56 -16.04
N ALA A 221 -16.10 -9.50 -15.24
CA ALA A 221 -16.20 -9.67 -13.81
C ALA A 221 -16.93 -8.48 -13.18
N ARG A 222 -17.65 -8.73 -12.10
CA ARG A 222 -18.32 -7.67 -11.34
C ARG A 222 -17.31 -6.63 -10.88
N GLN A 223 -17.65 -5.35 -10.97
CA GLN A 223 -16.70 -4.27 -10.63
C GLN A 223 -16.16 -4.36 -9.20
N ASN A 224 -17.00 -4.72 -8.24
CA ASN A 224 -16.57 -4.89 -6.85
C ASN A 224 -15.54 -6.02 -6.71
N VAL A 225 -15.70 -7.11 -7.47
CA VAL A 225 -14.74 -8.22 -7.50
C VAL A 225 -13.38 -7.76 -8.04
N LEU A 226 -13.36 -6.92 -9.08
CA LEU A 226 -12.13 -6.34 -9.61
C LEU A 226 -11.47 -5.35 -8.65
N LEU A 227 -12.27 -4.55 -7.92
CA LEU A 227 -11.76 -3.67 -6.88
C LEU A 227 -11.10 -4.47 -5.75
N GLU A 228 -11.77 -5.53 -5.28
CA GLU A 228 -11.27 -6.42 -4.24
C GLU A 228 -10.02 -7.18 -4.71
N LEU A 229 -9.96 -7.62 -5.97
CA LEU A 229 -8.74 -8.18 -6.57
C LEU A 229 -7.58 -7.19 -6.47
N GLY A 230 -7.78 -5.95 -6.92
CA GLY A 230 -6.74 -4.92 -6.86
C GLY A 230 -6.27 -4.64 -5.43
N TYR A 231 -7.21 -4.61 -4.49
CA TYR A 231 -6.90 -4.45 -3.07
C TYR A 231 -6.07 -5.61 -2.52
N PHE A 232 -6.47 -6.87 -2.74
CA PHE A 232 -5.72 -8.03 -2.25
C PHE A 232 -4.34 -8.14 -2.87
N LEU A 233 -4.19 -7.81 -4.16
CA LEU A 233 -2.88 -7.76 -4.80
C LEU A 233 -1.96 -6.72 -4.17
N GLY A 234 -2.49 -5.55 -3.81
CA GLY A 234 -1.74 -4.50 -3.12
C GLY A 234 -1.42 -4.83 -1.65
N ARG A 235 -2.36 -5.47 -0.95
CA ARG A 235 -2.29 -5.72 0.50
C ARG A 235 -1.52 -7.00 0.87
N LEU A 236 -1.72 -8.09 0.13
CA LEU A 236 -1.12 -9.40 0.41
C LEU A 236 0.12 -9.67 -0.44
N GLY A 237 0.21 -9.02 -1.61
CA GLY A 237 1.19 -9.37 -2.64
C GLY A 237 0.61 -10.38 -3.64
N ARG A 238 1.26 -10.45 -4.81
CA ARG A 238 0.77 -11.26 -5.95
C ARG A 238 0.88 -12.76 -5.71
N ASP A 239 1.84 -13.17 -4.91
CA ASP A 239 2.14 -14.55 -4.50
C ASP A 239 1.13 -15.14 -3.51
N LYS A 240 0.22 -14.31 -2.98
CA LYS A 240 -0.79 -14.69 -1.98
C LYS A 240 -2.23 -14.50 -2.48
N VAL A 241 -2.40 -14.31 -3.78
CA VAL A 241 -3.70 -14.12 -4.43
C VAL A 241 -3.82 -15.06 -5.61
N CYS A 242 -4.82 -15.95 -5.55
CA CYS A 242 -5.14 -16.86 -6.65
C CYS A 242 -6.44 -16.41 -7.33
N ALA A 243 -6.36 -16.03 -8.60
CA ALA A 243 -7.53 -15.71 -9.40
C ALA A 243 -8.01 -16.95 -10.17
N LEU A 244 -9.27 -17.35 -9.99
CA LEU A 244 -9.93 -18.41 -10.75
C LEU A 244 -10.90 -17.78 -11.75
N LYS A 245 -10.69 -18.05 -13.04
CA LYS A 245 -11.51 -17.52 -14.13
C LYS A 245 -12.49 -18.57 -14.63
N ARG A 246 -13.77 -18.22 -14.71
CA ARG A 246 -14.82 -19.04 -15.31
C ARG A 246 -15.34 -18.40 -16.59
N GLY A 247 -15.41 -19.16 -17.67
CA GLY A 247 -15.87 -18.70 -18.96
C GLY A 247 -15.01 -17.59 -19.58
N THR A 248 -15.60 -16.87 -20.52
CA THR A 248 -14.99 -15.70 -21.14
C THR A 248 -15.34 -14.46 -20.32
N VAL A 249 -14.32 -13.75 -19.87
CA VAL A 249 -14.43 -12.55 -19.02
C VAL A 249 -13.40 -11.53 -19.51
N GLU A 250 -13.83 -10.31 -19.78
CA GLU A 250 -12.96 -9.15 -20.00
C GLU A 250 -12.18 -8.84 -18.70
N ILE A 251 -10.84 -8.77 -18.80
CA ILE A 251 -9.95 -8.46 -17.68
C ILE A 251 -9.18 -7.18 -18.02
N PRO A 252 -9.13 -6.18 -17.13
CA PRO A 252 -8.36 -4.96 -17.36
C PRO A 252 -6.88 -5.25 -17.67
N SER A 253 -6.29 -4.47 -18.58
CA SER A 253 -4.90 -4.69 -19.04
C SER A 253 -3.86 -4.65 -17.92
N ASP A 254 -4.09 -3.86 -16.88
CA ASP A 254 -3.20 -3.80 -15.71
C ASP A 254 -3.14 -5.12 -14.93
N PHE A 255 -4.19 -5.96 -15.04
CA PHE A 255 -4.23 -7.31 -14.49
C PHE A 255 -3.80 -8.39 -15.47
N ALA A 256 -3.45 -8.04 -16.72
CA ALA A 256 -3.03 -9.03 -17.72
C ALA A 256 -1.75 -9.79 -17.35
N GLY A 257 -0.94 -9.24 -16.43
CA GLY A 257 0.23 -9.91 -15.87
C GLY A 257 -0.07 -10.84 -14.68
N VAL A 258 -1.29 -10.83 -14.13
CA VAL A 258 -1.71 -11.73 -13.05
C VAL A 258 -2.01 -13.09 -13.68
N VAL A 259 -1.46 -14.17 -13.11
CA VAL A 259 -1.77 -15.52 -13.58
C VAL A 259 -3.14 -15.89 -13.01
N TRP A 260 -4.07 -16.27 -13.89
CA TRP A 260 -5.37 -16.83 -13.50
C TRP A 260 -5.49 -18.26 -13.99
N GLU A 261 -6.17 -19.07 -13.19
CA GLU A 261 -6.41 -20.48 -13.48
C GLU A 261 -7.84 -20.67 -13.99
N SER A 262 -7.99 -21.48 -15.04
CA SER A 262 -9.32 -21.75 -15.60
C SER A 262 -10.11 -22.71 -14.71
N MET A 263 -11.30 -22.29 -14.29
CA MET A 263 -12.20 -23.10 -13.48
C MET A 263 -12.99 -24.13 -14.32
N ASP A 264 -13.08 -23.92 -15.64
CA ASP A 264 -13.85 -24.79 -16.56
C ASP A 264 -13.11 -26.10 -16.91
N SER A 265 -11.83 -26.21 -16.56
CA SER A 265 -10.97 -27.35 -16.90
C SER A 265 -11.18 -28.57 -15.99
N GLY A 266 -12.41 -28.81 -15.53
CA GLY A 266 -12.74 -29.88 -14.58
C GLY A 266 -12.13 -29.65 -13.19
N ASN A 267 -11.60 -30.69 -12.55
CA ASN A 267 -10.98 -30.58 -11.21
C ASN A 267 -9.55 -29.99 -11.23
N ASN A 268 -9.02 -29.56 -12.38
CA ASN A 268 -7.65 -29.06 -12.49
C ASN A 268 -7.40 -27.78 -11.67
N TRP A 269 -8.42 -26.92 -11.53
CA TRP A 269 -8.31 -25.71 -10.72
C TRP A 269 -8.07 -26.01 -9.23
N LYS A 270 -8.52 -27.17 -8.73
CA LYS A 270 -8.26 -27.60 -7.34
C LYS A 270 -6.78 -27.89 -7.12
N GLN A 271 -6.14 -28.55 -8.10
CA GLN A 271 -4.71 -28.82 -8.04
C GLN A 271 -3.90 -27.54 -8.17
N ALA A 272 -4.32 -26.63 -9.06
CA ALA A 272 -3.68 -25.33 -9.21
C ALA A 272 -3.78 -24.51 -7.91
N LEU A 273 -4.99 -24.39 -7.34
CA LEU A 273 -5.20 -23.72 -6.06
C LEU A 273 -4.39 -24.37 -4.92
N GLY A 274 -4.30 -25.70 -4.90
CA GLY A 274 -3.44 -26.40 -3.94
C GLY A 274 -1.95 -26.05 -4.09
N ARG A 275 -1.46 -25.87 -5.32
CA ARG A 275 -0.07 -25.43 -5.58
C ARG A 275 0.16 -24.00 -5.10
N GLU A 276 -0.76 -23.10 -5.40
CA GLU A 276 -0.67 -21.69 -4.99
C GLU A 276 -0.71 -21.55 -3.45
N LEU A 277 -1.60 -22.27 -2.77
CA LEU A 277 -1.63 -22.28 -1.31
C LEU A 277 -0.33 -22.82 -0.71
N GLN A 278 0.25 -23.87 -1.31
CA GLN A 278 1.55 -24.39 -0.86
C GLN A 278 2.69 -23.39 -1.10
N ALA A 279 2.70 -22.72 -2.26
CA ALA A 279 3.69 -21.70 -2.61
C ALA A 279 3.62 -20.49 -1.66
N ALA A 280 2.42 -20.13 -1.21
CA ALA A 280 2.19 -19.11 -0.19
C ALA A 280 2.57 -19.55 1.24
N GLY A 281 3.11 -20.76 1.42
CA GLY A 281 3.61 -21.26 2.70
C GLY A 281 2.60 -22.05 3.53
N HIS A 282 1.42 -22.37 2.98
CA HIS A 282 0.46 -23.22 3.68
C HIS A 282 0.79 -24.71 3.55
N GLU A 283 0.54 -25.47 4.61
CA GLU A 283 0.69 -26.92 4.60
C GLU A 283 -0.51 -27.57 3.89
N ILE A 284 -0.25 -28.28 2.79
CA ILE A 284 -1.27 -28.90 1.95
C ILE A 284 -1.20 -30.42 2.02
N ASP A 285 -2.32 -31.06 2.36
CA ASP A 285 -2.50 -32.50 2.24
C ASP A 285 -2.86 -32.86 0.79
N TRP A 286 -1.83 -33.21 0.01
CA TRP A 286 -1.97 -33.57 -1.40
C TRP A 286 -2.82 -34.83 -1.64
N ASN A 287 -2.99 -35.71 -0.64
CA ASN A 287 -3.91 -36.85 -0.79
C ASN A 287 -5.36 -36.38 -0.89
N LYS A 288 -5.72 -35.31 -0.18
CA LYS A 288 -7.05 -34.71 -0.27
C LYS A 288 -7.24 -33.98 -1.59
N VAL A 289 -6.22 -33.23 -2.05
CA VAL A 289 -6.26 -32.53 -3.34
C VAL A 289 -6.48 -33.51 -4.50
N MET A 290 -5.76 -34.62 -4.52
CA MET A 290 -5.82 -35.62 -5.60
C MET A 290 -7.12 -36.44 -5.61
N ARG A 291 -7.87 -36.46 -4.51
CA ARG A 291 -9.15 -37.18 -4.39
C ARG A 291 -10.38 -36.29 -4.58
N ALA A 292 -10.19 -34.97 -4.66
CA ALA A 292 -11.25 -33.97 -4.71
C ALA A 292 -11.83 -33.78 -6.12
#